data_AF-A0A2T9ZY25-F1
#
_entry.id   AF-A0A2T9ZY25-F1
#
_cell.length_a   1.000
_cell.length_b   1.000
_cell.length_c   1.000
_cell.angle_alpha   90.00
_cell.angle_beta   90.00
_cell.angle_gamma   90.00
#
_symmetry.space_group_name_H-M   'P 1'
#
loop_
_entity.id
_entity.type
_entity.pdbx_description
1 polymer ?
#
loop_
_entity_poly.entity_id
_entity_poly.type
_entity_poly.pdbx_seq_one_letter_code
_entity_poly.pdbx_strand_id
1 'polypeptide(L)'
;MSARDNELTRGGLLAKNVVWNLFSIVVPFLVAIITIPILIDAIGKDRFGLLAISWMFVGYFSLFDFGLGRALTVLVAKCLGEDRQEGIPGLVWTAMTMMAVLGVIGFGVSFMLTPWLVGSVLKVPPELQQETTKAFYLLSLSIPFVIITVGLRGVIAAYQQFGMLTAIRIPMGIFTFVGPVAVLPFSTSLYPIVAVLVAGRFIAVLAHLLLLFRIVPEIGYRYRLDATQLRPLFGFGGWMTISNLVVPLMVSMDRFVIGAVLSVTAVAFYTTPFEVVFRLLVIPTAVMAVLLPAQSTTLAIEKGEDRGYSAELFNKGLSYIYMDLLPLLLVISVFS
;
A
#
# COMPACT_ATOMS: atom_id res chain seq x y z
N MET A 1 -13.09 16.05 -26.74
CA MET A 1 -12.05 16.33 -25.72
C MET A 1 -12.22 17.75 -25.19
N SER A 2 -12.59 17.90 -23.93
CA SER A 2 -12.52 19.19 -23.23
C SER A 2 -11.04 19.57 -23.02
N ALA A 3 -10.73 20.87 -22.94
CA ALA A 3 -9.37 21.35 -22.65
C ALA A 3 -8.80 20.78 -21.34
N ARG A 4 -9.66 20.36 -20.39
CA ARG A 4 -9.28 19.68 -19.14
C ARG A 4 -8.83 18.22 -19.34
N ASP A 5 -9.40 17.49 -20.29
CA ASP A 5 -9.09 16.07 -20.52
C ASP A 5 -7.69 15.89 -21.10
N ASN A 6 -7.25 16.88 -21.88
CA ASN A 6 -5.93 16.94 -22.48
C ASN A 6 -4.84 17.36 -21.47
N GLU A 7 -5.19 17.97 -20.33
CA GLU A 7 -4.25 18.25 -19.25
C GLU A 7 -3.94 17.02 -18.40
N LEU A 8 -4.93 16.14 -18.18
CA LEU A 8 -4.85 14.99 -17.29
C LEU A 8 -4.03 13.81 -17.86
N THR A 9 -3.89 13.71 -19.18
CA THR A 9 -3.20 12.59 -19.85
C THR A 9 -1.86 12.96 -20.49
N ARG A 10 -1.38 14.19 -20.28
CA ARG A 10 -0.09 14.65 -20.82
C ARG A 10 1.06 13.79 -20.33
N GLY A 11 1.86 13.26 -21.26
CA GLY A 11 3.00 12.39 -20.96
C GLY A 11 3.99 12.97 -19.94
N GLY A 12 4.21 14.29 -19.95
CA GLY A 12 5.06 14.97 -18.96
C GLY A 12 4.48 14.97 -17.54
N LEU A 13 3.16 15.05 -17.39
CA LEU A 13 2.48 14.98 -16.08
C LEU A 13 2.50 13.54 -15.55
N LEU A 14 2.32 12.55 -16.42
CA LEU A 14 2.43 11.13 -16.07
C LEU A 14 3.87 10.77 -15.63
N ALA A 15 4.89 11.18 -16.39
CA ALA A 15 6.29 10.96 -16.03
C ALA A 15 6.63 11.60 -14.67
N LYS A 16 6.18 12.83 -14.42
CA LYS A 16 6.34 13.51 -13.13
C LYS A 16 5.68 12.71 -12.00
N ASN A 17 4.47 12.18 -12.21
CA ASN A 17 3.78 11.37 -11.20
C ASN A 17 4.47 10.03 -10.92
N VAL A 18 5.04 9.39 -11.95
CA VAL A 18 5.86 8.17 -11.78
C VAL A 18 7.11 8.47 -10.93
N VAL A 19 7.82 9.57 -11.23
CA VAL A 19 9.00 9.99 -10.47
C VAL A 19 8.62 10.25 -9.00
N TRP A 20 7.55 11.01 -8.73
CA TRP A 20 7.08 11.23 -7.35
C TRP A 20 6.74 9.92 -6.63
N ASN A 21 6.07 8.99 -7.30
CA ASN A 21 5.75 7.69 -6.72
C ASN A 21 7.02 6.88 -6.40
N LEU A 22 8.05 6.91 -7.26
CA LEU A 22 9.34 6.27 -6.99
C LEU A 22 10.07 6.93 -5.81
N PHE A 23 10.12 8.25 -5.75
CA PHE A 23 10.69 8.98 -4.61
C PHE A 23 10.01 8.61 -3.28
N SER A 24 8.70 8.35 -3.32
CA SER A 24 7.93 7.90 -2.15
C SER A 24 8.34 6.53 -1.60
N ILE A 25 9.06 5.74 -2.38
CA ILE A 25 9.55 4.40 -2.02
C ILE A 25 11.03 4.47 -1.63
N VAL A 26 11.85 5.15 -2.45
CA VAL A 26 13.31 5.18 -2.28
C VAL A 26 13.73 5.97 -1.04
N VAL A 27 13.12 7.13 -0.78
CA VAL A 27 13.54 8.00 0.33
C VAL A 27 13.39 7.32 1.70
N PRO A 28 12.25 6.70 2.06
CA PRO A 28 12.12 5.96 3.32
C PRO A 28 13.10 4.78 3.44
N PHE A 29 13.43 4.14 2.31
CA PHE A 29 14.36 3.01 2.30
C PHE A 29 15.79 3.43 2.66
N LEU A 30 16.25 4.58 2.14
CA LEU A 30 17.56 5.13 2.53
C LEU A 30 17.63 5.49 4.02
N VAL A 31 16.53 6.03 4.56
CA VAL A 31 16.41 6.30 6.00
C VAL A 31 16.43 5.01 6.81
N ALA A 32 15.78 3.95 6.33
CA ALA A 32 15.80 2.64 6.98
C ALA A 32 17.23 2.09 7.13
N ILE A 33 18.07 2.21 6.09
CA ILE A 33 19.48 1.75 6.13
C ILE A 33 20.26 2.39 7.28
N ILE A 34 20.02 3.67 7.56
CA ILE A 34 20.74 4.42 8.62
C ILE A 34 20.14 4.12 9.99
N THR A 35 18.82 4.09 10.10
CA THR A 35 18.11 3.94 11.38
C THR A 35 18.11 2.52 11.93
N ILE A 36 18.11 1.49 11.07
CA ILE A 36 18.04 0.08 11.51
C ILE A 36 19.23 -0.31 12.39
N PRO A 37 20.51 -0.05 12.03
CA PRO A 37 21.65 -0.32 12.91
C PRO A 37 21.51 0.36 14.27
N ILE A 38 21.12 1.64 14.28
CA ILE A 38 20.91 2.43 15.51
C ILE A 38 19.85 1.77 16.40
N LEU A 39 18.75 1.32 15.82
CA LEU A 39 17.69 0.64 16.56
C LEU A 39 18.20 -0.68 17.13
N ILE A 40 18.86 -1.52 16.33
CA ILE A 40 19.40 -2.81 16.78
C ILE A 40 20.38 -2.63 17.95
N ASP A 41 21.28 -1.65 17.85
CA ASP A 41 22.27 -1.37 18.90
C ASP A 41 21.62 -0.84 20.18
N ALA A 42 20.55 -0.03 20.07
CA ALA A 42 19.90 0.59 21.22
C ALA A 42 18.89 -0.31 21.95
N ILE A 43 18.09 -1.09 21.23
CA ILE A 43 17.00 -1.91 21.84
C ILE A 43 17.31 -3.41 21.86
N GLY A 44 18.37 -3.84 21.17
CA GLY A 44 18.76 -5.24 21.04
C GLY A 44 17.98 -5.99 19.96
N LYS A 45 18.49 -7.18 19.62
CA LYS A 45 17.98 -8.00 18.51
C LYS A 45 16.55 -8.51 18.75
N ASP A 46 16.21 -8.86 19.99
CA ASP A 46 14.88 -9.41 20.31
C ASP A 46 13.78 -8.36 20.15
N ARG A 47 13.97 -7.17 20.74
CA ARG A 47 13.02 -6.06 20.59
C ARG A 47 12.95 -5.55 19.15
N PHE A 48 14.08 -5.48 18.46
CA PHE A 48 14.07 -5.14 17.04
C PHE A 48 13.33 -6.19 16.20
N GLY A 49 13.49 -7.48 16.50
CA GLY A 49 12.73 -8.55 15.87
C GLY A 49 11.22 -8.37 16.06
N LEU A 50 10.79 -8.05 17.28
CA LEU A 50 9.39 -7.74 17.58
C LEU A 50 8.89 -6.47 16.87
N LEU A 51 9.74 -5.44 16.74
CA LEU A 51 9.44 -4.24 15.97
C LEU A 51 9.28 -4.54 14.47
N ALA A 52 10.15 -5.38 13.91
CA ALA A 52 10.05 -5.82 12.52
C ALA A 52 8.76 -6.61 12.28
N ILE A 53 8.38 -7.50 13.21
CA ILE A 53 7.09 -8.20 13.18
C ILE A 53 5.94 -7.20 13.29
N SER A 54 6.07 -6.14 14.09
CA SER A 54 5.06 -5.08 14.19
C SER A 54 4.85 -4.33 12.87
N TRP A 55 5.93 -4.03 12.13
CA TRP A 55 5.83 -3.44 10.79
C TRP A 55 5.14 -4.40 9.81
N MET A 56 5.53 -5.67 9.83
CA MET A 56 4.93 -6.71 8.99
C MET A 56 3.44 -6.89 9.30
N PHE A 57 3.07 -6.87 10.58
CA PHE A 57 1.71 -6.98 11.07
C PHE A 57 0.81 -5.90 10.46
N VAL A 58 1.23 -4.63 10.58
CA VAL A 58 0.51 -3.49 9.99
C VAL A 58 0.46 -3.60 8.46
N GLY A 59 1.57 -4.03 7.83
CA GLY A 59 1.65 -4.25 6.39
C GLY A 59 0.60 -5.26 5.89
N TYR A 60 0.47 -6.40 6.55
CA TYR A 60 -0.51 -7.42 6.17
C TYR A 60 -1.96 -6.92 6.33
N PHE A 61 -2.29 -6.22 7.41
CA PHE A 61 -3.64 -5.67 7.56
C PHE A 61 -4.01 -4.63 6.49
N SER A 62 -3.03 -3.96 5.88
CA SER A 62 -3.31 -3.10 4.73
C SER A 62 -3.74 -3.86 3.47
N LEU A 63 -3.45 -5.16 3.37
CA LEU A 63 -3.90 -6.06 2.30
C LEU A 63 -5.30 -6.66 2.58
N PHE A 64 -5.78 -6.58 3.82
CA PHE A 64 -7.10 -7.02 4.24
C PHE A 64 -8.21 -6.01 3.90
N ASP A 65 -7.95 -5.05 3.01
CA ASP A 65 -8.96 -4.15 2.47
C ASP A 65 -9.89 -4.84 1.44
N PHE A 66 -9.72 -6.14 1.20
CA PHE A 66 -10.43 -6.92 0.18
C PHE A 66 -10.41 -6.25 -1.21
N GLY A 67 -9.30 -5.59 -1.54
CA GLY A 67 -9.12 -4.88 -2.81
C GLY A 67 -10.03 -3.65 -2.98
N LEU A 68 -10.76 -3.25 -1.94
CA LEU A 68 -11.72 -2.14 -1.99
C LEU A 68 -11.03 -0.80 -2.27
N GLY A 69 -9.77 -0.59 -1.88
CA GLY A 69 -9.04 0.63 -2.20
C GLY A 69 -8.79 0.79 -3.70
N ARG A 70 -8.41 -0.30 -4.36
CA ARG A 70 -8.26 -0.32 -5.83
C ARG A 70 -9.61 -0.23 -6.53
N ALA A 71 -10.64 -0.92 -6.01
CA ALA A 71 -12.01 -0.81 -6.50
C ALA A 71 -12.51 0.64 -6.47
N LEU A 72 -12.30 1.34 -5.35
CA LEU A 72 -12.63 2.77 -5.22
C LEU A 72 -11.88 3.62 -6.25
N THR A 73 -10.58 3.36 -6.44
CA THR A 73 -9.78 4.10 -7.42
C THR A 73 -10.42 4.01 -8.82
N VAL A 74 -10.76 2.79 -9.24
CA VAL A 74 -11.31 2.51 -10.57
C VAL A 74 -12.75 3.02 -10.71
N LEU A 75 -13.61 2.74 -9.74
CA LEU A 75 -15.03 3.11 -9.81
C LEU A 75 -15.23 4.62 -9.73
N VAL A 76 -14.47 5.32 -8.87
CA VAL A 76 -14.52 6.80 -8.81
C VAL A 76 -13.96 7.40 -10.09
N ALA A 77 -12.83 6.89 -10.61
CA ALA A 77 -12.27 7.36 -11.88
C ALA A 77 -13.25 7.17 -13.05
N LYS A 78 -14.00 6.06 -13.05
CA LYS A 78 -15.07 5.81 -14.03
C LYS A 78 -16.22 6.82 -13.90
N CYS A 79 -16.70 7.09 -12.68
CA CYS A 79 -17.74 8.12 -12.46
C CYS A 79 -17.28 9.51 -12.91
N LEU A 80 -16.00 9.85 -12.70
CA LEU A 80 -15.41 11.10 -13.18
C LEU A 80 -15.35 11.17 -14.70
N GLY A 81 -14.99 10.08 -15.38
CA GLY A 81 -14.95 10.01 -16.85
C GLY A 81 -16.33 9.99 -17.52
N GLU A 82 -17.37 9.52 -16.83
CA GLU A 82 -18.76 9.51 -17.33
C GLU A 82 -19.55 10.79 -16.95
N ASP A 83 -18.91 11.80 -16.36
CA ASP A 83 -19.56 13.00 -15.79
C ASP A 83 -20.66 12.72 -14.74
N ARG A 84 -20.65 11.53 -14.12
CA ARG A 84 -21.61 11.08 -13.10
C ARG A 84 -21.13 11.38 -11.67
N GLN A 85 -20.78 12.64 -11.42
CA GLN A 85 -20.16 13.03 -10.14
C GLN A 85 -21.11 12.92 -8.94
N GLU A 86 -22.42 13.03 -9.16
CA GLU A 86 -23.44 12.95 -8.09
C GLU A 86 -23.44 11.61 -7.34
N GLY A 87 -22.98 10.53 -7.98
CA GLY A 87 -22.90 9.20 -7.36
C GLY A 87 -21.65 8.97 -6.51
N ILE A 88 -20.63 9.84 -6.62
CA ILE A 88 -19.33 9.66 -5.96
C ILE A 88 -19.46 9.65 -4.43
N PRO A 89 -20.18 10.59 -3.77
CA PRO A 89 -20.32 10.55 -2.31
C PRO A 89 -20.93 9.24 -1.81
N GLY A 90 -21.93 8.71 -2.53
CA GLY A 90 -22.58 7.44 -2.21
C GLY A 90 -21.62 6.25 -2.27
N LEU A 91 -20.85 6.17 -3.35
CA LEU A 91 -19.82 5.15 -3.55
C LEU A 91 -18.72 5.21 -2.48
N VAL A 92 -18.22 6.41 -2.20
CA VAL A 92 -17.13 6.62 -1.23
C VAL A 92 -17.60 6.26 0.19
N TRP A 93 -18.75 6.77 0.64
CA TRP A 93 -19.26 6.47 1.97
C TRP A 93 -19.59 4.98 2.15
N THR A 94 -20.24 4.34 1.17
CA THR A 94 -20.49 2.90 1.22
C THR A 94 -19.18 2.10 1.39
N ALA A 95 -18.15 2.41 0.59
CA ALA A 95 -16.87 1.73 0.69
C ALA A 95 -16.11 2.05 1.99
N MET A 96 -16.11 3.32 2.45
CA MET A 96 -15.50 3.70 3.73
C MET A 96 -16.17 2.98 4.90
N THR A 97 -17.51 2.85 4.89
CA THR A 97 -18.25 2.12 5.92
C THR A 97 -17.91 0.63 5.89
N MET A 98 -17.83 0.00 4.72
CA MET A 98 -17.38 -1.39 4.59
C MET A 98 -15.96 -1.57 5.16
N MET A 99 -15.04 -0.68 4.78
CA MET A 99 -13.67 -0.67 5.27
C MET A 99 -13.58 -0.44 6.78
N ALA A 100 -14.44 0.42 7.34
CA ALA A 100 -14.51 0.65 8.79
C ALA A 100 -15.01 -0.61 9.52
N VAL A 101 -16.04 -1.30 9.00
CA VAL A 101 -16.52 -2.57 9.55
C VAL A 101 -15.42 -3.63 9.50
N LEU A 102 -14.75 -3.80 8.37
CA LEU A 102 -13.61 -4.71 8.22
C LEU A 102 -12.47 -4.34 9.19
N GLY A 103 -12.22 -3.05 9.37
CA GLY A 103 -11.27 -2.50 10.32
C GLY A 103 -11.58 -2.89 11.76
N VAL A 104 -12.84 -2.71 12.19
CA VAL A 104 -13.30 -3.07 13.54
C VAL A 104 -13.24 -4.58 13.76
N ILE A 105 -13.60 -5.39 12.75
CA ILE A 105 -13.45 -6.84 12.82
C ILE A 105 -11.98 -7.22 12.95
N GLY A 106 -11.10 -6.63 12.13
CA GLY A 106 -9.65 -6.86 12.19
C GLY A 106 -9.05 -6.48 13.54
N PHE A 107 -9.48 -5.33 14.10
CA PHE A 107 -9.15 -4.93 15.47
C PHE A 107 -9.57 -5.97 16.49
N GLY A 108 -10.84 -6.39 16.49
CA GLY A 108 -11.38 -7.35 17.45
C GLY A 108 -10.68 -8.70 17.39
N VAL A 109 -10.48 -9.24 16.19
CA VAL A 109 -9.76 -10.51 15.97
C VAL A 109 -8.31 -10.39 16.44
N SER A 110 -7.60 -9.33 16.04
CA SER A 110 -6.22 -9.07 16.44
C SER A 110 -6.07 -8.93 17.95
N PHE A 111 -6.97 -8.17 18.58
CA PHE A 111 -6.99 -7.95 20.02
C PHE A 111 -7.20 -9.27 20.75
N MET A 112 -8.17 -10.09 20.35
CA MET A 112 -8.43 -11.39 20.97
C MET A 112 -7.30 -12.40 20.76
N LEU A 113 -6.64 -12.39 19.61
CA LEU A 113 -5.54 -13.31 19.31
C LEU A 113 -4.20 -12.88 19.91
N THR A 114 -4.06 -11.64 20.37
CA THR A 114 -2.78 -11.10 20.87
C THR A 114 -2.15 -11.96 21.98
N PRO A 115 -2.86 -12.40 23.04
CA PRO A 115 -2.27 -13.25 24.08
C PRO A 115 -1.74 -14.58 23.54
N TRP A 116 -2.51 -15.23 22.66
CA TRP A 116 -2.11 -16.49 22.03
C TRP A 116 -0.91 -16.30 21.10
N LEU A 117 -0.91 -15.20 20.32
CA LEU A 117 0.16 -14.87 19.40
C LEU A 117 1.49 -14.63 20.14
N VAL A 118 1.47 -13.82 21.20
CA VAL A 118 2.66 -13.49 22.00
C VAL A 118 3.13 -14.66 22.85
N GLY A 119 2.20 -15.38 23.49
CA GLY A 119 2.51 -16.45 24.44
C GLY A 119 2.89 -17.78 23.79
N SER A 120 2.39 -18.09 22.60
CA SER A 120 2.53 -19.43 22.00
C SER A 120 3.12 -19.45 20.60
N VAL A 121 2.92 -18.40 19.78
CA VAL A 121 3.35 -18.40 18.38
C VAL A 121 4.69 -17.71 18.19
N LEU A 122 4.84 -16.50 18.72
CA LEU A 122 6.01 -15.63 18.50
C LEU A 122 7.24 -16.03 19.33
N LYS A 123 7.12 -17.04 20.21
CA LYS A 123 8.20 -17.53 21.10
C LYS A 123 8.91 -16.38 21.84
N VAL A 124 8.13 -15.42 22.34
CA VAL A 124 8.66 -14.23 22.99
C VAL A 124 9.29 -14.61 24.33
N PRO A 125 10.53 -14.15 24.63
CA PRO A 125 11.16 -14.39 25.92
C PRO A 125 10.26 -13.95 27.07
N PRO A 126 10.16 -14.71 28.18
CA PRO A 126 9.23 -14.42 29.28
C PRO A 126 9.30 -12.98 29.79
N GLU A 127 10.51 -12.41 29.82
CA GLU A 127 10.78 -11.03 30.26
C GLU A 127 10.14 -9.96 29.36
N LEU A 128 9.97 -10.25 28.07
CA LEU A 128 9.42 -9.32 27.07
C LEU A 128 7.92 -9.55 26.81
N GLN A 129 7.30 -10.60 27.35
CA GLN A 129 5.92 -10.95 27.02
C GLN A 129 4.91 -9.86 27.40
N GLN A 130 5.04 -9.27 28.59
CA GLN A 130 4.12 -8.20 29.02
C GLN A 130 4.27 -6.94 28.15
N GLU A 131 5.51 -6.56 27.87
CA GLU A 131 5.85 -5.42 27.01
C GLU A 131 5.29 -5.62 25.60
N THR A 132 5.51 -6.81 25.02
CA THR A 132 5.04 -7.19 23.68
C THR A 132 3.52 -7.23 23.62
N THR A 133 2.86 -7.80 24.62
CA THR A 133 1.39 -7.88 24.68
C THR A 133 0.76 -6.49 24.64
N LYS A 134 1.28 -5.55 25.45
CA LYS A 134 0.81 -4.15 25.44
C LYS A 134 1.05 -3.47 24.08
N ALA A 135 2.21 -3.71 23.47
CA ALA A 135 2.53 -3.17 22.15
C ALA A 135 1.57 -3.71 21.07
N PHE A 136 1.27 -5.02 21.08
CA PHE A 136 0.37 -5.65 20.11
C PHE A 136 -1.10 -5.24 20.28
N TYR A 137 -1.56 -4.98 21.50
CA TYR A 137 -2.87 -4.36 21.70
C TYR A 137 -2.93 -2.96 21.08
N LEU A 138 -1.87 -2.17 21.21
CA LEU A 138 -1.80 -0.85 20.60
C LEU A 138 -1.72 -0.91 19.07
N LEU A 139 -0.99 -1.89 18.51
CA LEU A 139 -0.99 -2.17 17.07
C LEU A 139 -2.38 -2.56 16.58
N SER A 140 -3.09 -3.41 17.33
CA SER A 140 -4.45 -3.82 16.99
C SER A 140 -5.33 -2.58 16.79
N LEU A 141 -5.24 -1.60 17.69
CA LEU A 141 -5.99 -0.35 17.61
C LEU A 141 -5.72 0.44 16.32
N SER A 142 -4.55 0.28 15.70
CA SER A 142 -4.21 0.96 14.45
C SER A 142 -4.87 0.35 13.20
N ILE A 143 -5.38 -0.89 13.28
CA ILE A 143 -5.91 -1.63 12.12
C ILE A 143 -7.06 -0.90 11.41
N PRO A 144 -8.11 -0.39 12.10
CA PRO A 144 -9.19 0.34 11.43
C PRO A 144 -8.67 1.55 10.65
N PHE A 145 -7.72 2.28 11.23
CA PHE A 145 -7.12 3.46 10.64
C PHE A 145 -6.30 3.11 9.38
N VAL A 146 -5.53 2.03 9.45
CA VAL A 146 -4.74 1.54 8.30
C VAL A 146 -5.65 1.20 7.13
N ILE A 147 -6.74 0.46 7.36
CA ILE A 147 -7.69 0.03 6.31
C ILE A 147 -8.44 1.25 5.75
N ILE A 148 -8.94 2.17 6.59
CA ILE A 148 -9.58 3.41 6.13
C ILE A 148 -8.62 4.23 5.26
N THR A 149 -7.33 4.33 5.64
CA THR A 149 -6.33 5.05 4.84
C THR A 149 -6.18 4.47 3.44
N VAL A 150 -6.35 3.16 3.25
CA VAL A 150 -6.29 2.53 1.91
C VAL A 150 -7.42 3.04 1.03
N GLY A 151 -8.63 3.15 1.57
CA GLY A 151 -9.77 3.73 0.87
C GLY A 151 -9.61 5.21 0.54
N LEU A 152 -9.21 6.02 1.51
CA LEU A 152 -8.96 7.45 1.31
C LEU A 152 -7.93 7.68 0.19
N ARG A 153 -6.83 6.91 0.20
CA ARG A 153 -5.82 6.96 -0.85
C ARG A 153 -6.38 6.57 -2.21
N GLY A 154 -7.24 5.55 -2.27
CA GLY A 154 -7.89 5.13 -3.50
C GLY A 154 -8.74 6.23 -4.14
N VAL A 155 -9.54 6.94 -3.34
CA VAL A 155 -10.34 8.06 -3.84
C VAL A 155 -9.45 9.21 -4.31
N ILE A 156 -8.46 9.63 -3.51
CA ILE A 156 -7.53 10.70 -3.90
C ILE A 156 -6.75 10.35 -5.18
N ALA A 157 -6.36 9.09 -5.33
CA ALA A 157 -5.70 8.59 -6.53
C ALA A 157 -6.62 8.61 -7.77
N ALA A 158 -7.92 8.36 -7.60
CA ALA A 158 -8.90 8.48 -8.69
C ALA A 158 -8.97 9.90 -9.27
N TYR A 159 -8.79 10.92 -8.40
CA TYR A 159 -8.68 12.33 -8.80
C TYR A 159 -7.28 12.72 -9.32
N GLN A 160 -6.38 11.75 -9.50
CA GLN A 160 -5.01 11.92 -9.99
C GLN A 160 -4.15 12.88 -9.15
N GLN A 161 -4.47 13.06 -7.87
CA GLN A 161 -3.73 13.94 -6.95
C GLN A 161 -2.48 13.26 -6.37
N PHE A 162 -1.66 12.65 -7.24
CA PHE A 162 -0.46 11.89 -6.85
C PHE A 162 0.61 12.74 -6.17
N GLY A 163 0.72 14.03 -6.53
CA GLY A 163 1.62 14.97 -5.86
C GLY A 163 1.28 15.13 -4.38
N MET A 164 0.01 15.33 -4.06
CA MET A 164 -0.45 15.47 -2.67
C MET A 164 -0.38 14.15 -1.89
N LEU A 165 -0.70 13.02 -2.54
CA LEU A 165 -0.49 11.69 -1.94
C LEU A 165 0.97 11.46 -1.57
N THR A 166 1.88 11.83 -2.48
CA THR A 166 3.32 11.68 -2.27
C THR A 166 3.82 12.60 -1.16
N ALA A 167 3.30 13.82 -1.07
CA ALA A 167 3.62 14.77 -0.01
C ALA A 167 3.24 14.26 1.40
N ILE A 168 2.23 13.39 1.52
CA ILE A 168 1.90 12.71 2.78
C ILE A 168 2.75 11.44 2.95
N ARG A 169 2.93 10.66 1.88
CA ARG A 169 3.59 9.34 1.92
C ARG A 169 5.07 9.42 2.26
N ILE A 170 5.82 10.38 1.71
CA ILE A 170 7.25 10.53 1.98
C ILE A 170 7.51 10.79 3.48
N PRO A 171 6.92 11.83 4.11
CA PRO A 171 7.13 12.08 5.54
C PRO A 171 6.69 10.91 6.41
N MET A 172 5.56 10.26 6.09
CA MET A 172 5.09 9.10 6.85
C MET A 172 6.01 7.88 6.71
N GLY A 173 6.61 7.68 5.53
CA GLY A 173 7.62 6.66 5.30
C GLY A 173 8.90 6.93 6.10
N ILE A 174 9.39 8.17 6.09
CA ILE A 174 10.53 8.59 6.92
C ILE A 174 10.21 8.41 8.41
N PHE A 175 9.04 8.85 8.85
CA PHE A 175 8.56 8.75 10.23
C PHE A 175 8.45 7.29 10.71
N THR A 176 8.15 6.35 9.82
CA THR A 176 8.09 4.91 10.17
C THR A 176 9.43 4.39 10.71
N PHE A 177 10.55 5.00 10.31
CA PHE A 177 11.89 4.62 10.73
C PHE A 177 12.50 5.60 11.74
N VAL A 178 12.29 6.91 11.54
CA VAL A 178 12.80 7.96 12.44
C VAL A 178 12.01 8.03 13.74
N GLY A 179 10.69 7.78 13.72
CA GLY A 179 9.84 7.81 14.90
C GLY A 179 10.36 6.90 16.02
N PRO A 180 10.62 5.61 15.77
CA PRO A 180 11.27 4.72 16.73
C PRO A 180 12.59 5.26 17.29
N VAL A 181 13.45 5.81 16.42
CA VAL A 181 14.75 6.39 16.83
C VAL A 181 14.55 7.60 17.73
N ALA A 182 13.56 8.45 17.45
CA ALA A 182 13.24 9.63 18.24
C ALA A 182 12.73 9.30 19.65
N VAL A 183 12.26 8.07 19.88
CA VAL A 183 11.82 7.60 21.21
C VAL A 183 12.98 7.07 22.05
N LEU A 184 14.08 6.63 21.43
CA LEU A 184 15.22 6.01 22.13
C LEU A 184 15.82 6.85 23.27
N PRO A 185 15.90 8.21 23.18
CA PRO A 185 16.39 9.02 24.30
C PRO A 185 15.50 8.93 25.56
N PHE A 186 14.24 8.53 25.41
CA PHE A 186 13.25 8.47 26.50
C PHE A 186 12.96 7.04 26.95
N SER A 187 12.96 6.07 26.03
CA SER A 187 12.71 4.67 26.34
C SER A 187 13.28 3.73 25.29
N THR A 188 13.82 2.60 25.75
CA THR A 188 14.23 1.45 24.92
C THR A 188 13.21 0.32 24.93
N SER A 189 12.07 0.51 25.60
CA SER A 189 10.97 -0.45 25.61
C SER A 189 10.22 -0.41 24.26
N LEU A 190 9.74 -1.57 23.81
CA LEU A 190 8.98 -1.73 22.58
C LEU A 190 7.65 -0.96 22.63
N TYR A 191 7.03 -0.83 23.81
CA TYR A 191 5.70 -0.21 23.91
C TYR A 191 5.69 1.27 23.47
N PRO A 192 6.54 2.18 24.00
CA PRO A 192 6.61 3.56 23.53
C PRO A 192 7.00 3.69 22.06
N ILE A 193 7.88 2.81 21.56
CA ILE A 193 8.28 2.76 20.15
C ILE A 193 7.09 2.41 19.26
N VAL A 194 6.29 1.43 19.65
CA VAL A 194 5.07 1.09 18.91
C VAL A 194 4.01 2.18 19.05
N ALA A 195 3.93 2.84 20.21
CA ALA A 195 2.99 3.93 20.43
C ALA A 195 3.23 5.12 19.51
N VAL A 196 4.48 5.52 19.28
CA VAL A 196 4.80 6.62 18.36
C VAL A 196 4.42 6.27 16.92
N LEU A 197 4.62 5.01 16.50
CA LEU A 197 4.22 4.53 15.19
C LEU A 197 2.70 4.56 15.01
N VAL A 198 1.97 4.11 16.03
CA VAL A 198 0.51 4.11 16.03
C VAL A 198 -0.03 5.55 16.03
N ALA A 199 0.56 6.46 16.80
CA ALA A 199 0.26 7.91 16.72
C ALA A 199 0.47 8.47 15.30
N GLY A 200 1.56 8.08 14.64
CA GLY A 200 1.82 8.43 13.24
C GLY A 200 0.73 7.95 12.28
N ARG A 201 0.11 6.78 12.53
CA ARG A 201 -1.02 6.28 11.72
C ARG A 201 -2.27 7.15 11.88
N PHE A 202 -2.55 7.62 13.10
CA PHE A 202 -3.66 8.55 13.32
C PHE A 202 -3.44 9.87 12.56
N ILE A 203 -2.22 10.43 12.64
CA ILE A 203 -1.85 11.64 11.90
C ILE A 203 -1.97 11.40 10.39
N ALA A 204 -1.53 10.24 9.90
CA ALA A 204 -1.65 9.88 8.49
C ALA A 204 -3.10 9.81 8.02
N VAL A 205 -4.01 9.17 8.77
CA VAL A 205 -5.44 9.13 8.43
C VAL A 205 -6.01 10.54 8.39
N LEU A 206 -5.71 11.36 9.40
CA LEU A 206 -6.22 12.72 9.47
C LEU A 206 -5.74 13.55 8.28
N ALA A 207 -4.46 13.45 7.91
CA ALA A 207 -3.91 14.14 6.75
C ALA A 207 -4.61 13.73 5.44
N HIS A 208 -4.85 12.43 5.23
CA HIS A 208 -5.58 11.95 4.05
C HIS A 208 -7.05 12.38 4.07
N LEU A 209 -7.70 12.40 5.23
CA LEU A 209 -9.09 12.81 5.39
C LEU A 209 -9.26 14.30 5.07
N LEU A 210 -8.39 15.16 5.62
CA LEU A 210 -8.37 16.59 5.33
C LEU A 210 -8.12 16.87 3.84
N LEU A 211 -7.19 16.12 3.23
CA LEU A 211 -6.93 16.21 1.80
C LEU A 211 -8.15 15.76 0.97
N LEU A 212 -8.84 14.70 1.37
CA LEU A 212 -10.05 14.24 0.72
C LEU A 212 -11.14 15.31 0.75
N PHE A 213 -11.41 15.93 1.90
CA PHE A 213 -12.41 16.99 2.00
C PHE A 213 -12.06 18.24 1.18
N ARG A 214 -10.76 18.50 0.97
CA ARG A 214 -10.31 19.57 0.08
C ARG A 214 -10.58 19.24 -1.39
N ILE A 215 -10.38 17.98 -1.80
CA ILE A 215 -10.53 17.55 -3.21
C ILE A 215 -12.00 17.33 -3.56
N VAL A 216 -12.76 16.72 -2.65
CA VAL A 216 -14.17 16.38 -2.83
C VAL A 216 -14.99 16.94 -1.66
N PRO A 217 -15.28 18.25 -1.67
CA PRO A 217 -16.03 18.90 -0.59
C PRO A 217 -17.40 18.27 -0.34
N GLU A 218 -18.01 17.71 -1.39
CA GLU A 218 -19.32 17.06 -1.35
C GLU A 218 -19.41 15.93 -0.32
N ILE A 219 -18.31 15.22 -0.08
CA ILE A 219 -18.24 14.13 0.90
C ILE A 219 -18.48 14.66 2.32
N GLY A 220 -18.10 15.92 2.59
CA GLY A 220 -18.23 16.54 3.91
C GLY A 220 -19.67 16.91 4.29
N TYR A 221 -20.56 17.15 3.32
CA TYR A 221 -21.95 17.55 3.59
C TYR A 221 -23.02 16.62 3.01
N ARG A 222 -22.65 15.66 2.14
CA ARG A 222 -23.56 14.62 1.61
C ARG A 222 -23.15 13.25 2.10
N TYR A 223 -23.59 12.90 3.32
CA TYR A 223 -23.54 11.52 3.80
C TYR A 223 -24.69 10.72 3.19
N ARG A 224 -24.36 9.73 2.34
CA ARG A 224 -25.36 8.82 1.76
C ARG A 224 -24.74 7.44 1.61
N LEU A 225 -25.34 6.44 2.24
CA LEU A 225 -25.03 5.05 1.93
C LEU A 225 -25.91 4.61 0.77
N ASP A 226 -25.29 3.98 -0.21
CA ASP A 226 -25.96 3.43 -1.37
C ASP A 226 -25.65 1.94 -1.49
N ALA A 227 -26.64 1.12 -1.12
CA ALA A 227 -26.54 -0.34 -1.18
C ALA A 227 -26.36 -0.86 -2.61
N THR A 228 -26.75 -0.09 -3.63
CA THR A 228 -26.56 -0.48 -5.03
C THR A 228 -25.07 -0.54 -5.41
N GLN A 229 -24.22 0.21 -4.69
CA GLN A 229 -22.77 0.23 -4.90
C GLN A 229 -22.05 -0.97 -4.27
N LEU A 230 -22.70 -1.73 -3.38
CA LEU A 230 -22.11 -2.91 -2.74
C LEU A 230 -21.72 -3.97 -3.77
N ARG A 231 -22.59 -4.26 -4.74
CA ARG A 231 -22.34 -5.31 -5.75
C ARG A 231 -21.15 -4.98 -6.66
N PRO A 232 -21.03 -3.76 -7.23
CA PRO A 232 -19.82 -3.34 -7.94
C PRO A 232 -18.55 -3.40 -7.09
N LEU A 233 -18.62 -2.92 -5.83
CA LEU A 233 -17.48 -2.92 -4.90
C LEU A 233 -17.00 -4.34 -4.58
N PHE A 234 -17.90 -5.26 -4.25
CA PHE A 234 -17.55 -6.66 -3.97
C PHE A 234 -17.15 -7.43 -5.23
N GLY A 235 -17.77 -7.16 -6.38
CA GLY A 235 -17.41 -7.81 -7.64
C GLY A 235 -15.96 -7.50 -8.05
N PHE A 236 -15.60 -6.22 -8.05
CA PHE A 236 -14.24 -5.80 -8.39
C PHE A 236 -13.25 -6.09 -7.26
N GLY A 237 -13.60 -5.74 -6.01
CA GLY A 237 -12.77 -5.98 -4.84
C GLY A 237 -12.49 -7.47 -4.60
N GLY A 238 -13.50 -8.33 -4.79
CA GLY A 238 -13.37 -9.78 -4.67
C GLY A 238 -12.36 -10.36 -5.67
N TRP A 239 -12.43 -9.97 -6.94
CA TRP A 239 -11.44 -10.38 -7.94
C TRP A 239 -10.03 -9.89 -7.62
N MET A 240 -9.91 -8.65 -7.12
CA MET A 240 -8.62 -8.09 -6.67
C MET A 240 -8.09 -8.80 -5.42
N THR A 241 -8.95 -9.23 -4.51
CA THR A 241 -8.59 -10.01 -3.33
C THR A 241 -8.02 -11.36 -3.74
N ILE A 242 -8.69 -12.07 -4.64
CA ILE A 242 -8.21 -13.34 -5.19
C ILE A 242 -6.83 -13.13 -5.81
N SER A 243 -6.66 -12.09 -6.62
CA SER A 243 -5.37 -11.77 -7.23
C SER A 243 -4.29 -11.49 -6.18
N ASN A 244 -4.60 -10.71 -5.14
CA ASN A 244 -3.67 -10.36 -4.08
C ASN A 244 -3.29 -11.57 -3.19
N LEU A 245 -4.11 -12.62 -3.12
CA LEU A 245 -3.81 -13.86 -2.39
C LEU A 245 -3.08 -14.89 -3.25
N VAL A 246 -3.55 -15.08 -4.48
CA VAL A 246 -3.03 -16.09 -5.40
C VAL A 246 -1.66 -15.70 -5.94
N VAL A 247 -1.43 -14.43 -6.26
CA VAL A 247 -0.15 -14.00 -6.86
C VAL A 247 1.04 -14.25 -5.93
N PRO A 248 1.06 -13.81 -4.65
CA PRO A 248 2.18 -14.10 -3.76
C PRO A 248 2.39 -15.61 -3.53
N LEU A 249 1.30 -16.38 -3.52
CA LEU A 249 1.36 -17.83 -3.41
C LEU A 249 2.05 -18.42 -4.63
N MET A 250 1.58 -18.09 -5.85
CA MET A 250 2.19 -18.55 -7.11
C MET A 250 3.67 -18.18 -7.20
N VAL A 251 4.02 -16.96 -6.77
CA VAL A 251 5.39 -16.44 -6.79
C VAL A 251 6.30 -17.12 -5.76
N SER A 252 5.75 -17.68 -4.69
CA SER A 252 6.54 -18.36 -3.63
C SER A 252 6.51 -19.88 -3.75
N MET A 253 5.60 -20.44 -4.55
CA MET A 253 5.39 -21.89 -4.69
C MET A 253 6.61 -22.62 -5.25
N ASP A 254 7.36 -21.99 -6.14
CA ASP A 254 8.63 -22.48 -6.68
C ASP A 254 9.63 -22.89 -5.57
N ARG A 255 9.77 -22.07 -4.51
CA ARG A 255 10.67 -22.34 -3.37
C ARG A 255 10.23 -23.58 -2.58
N PHE A 256 8.91 -23.78 -2.42
CA PHE A 256 8.38 -24.98 -1.76
C PHE A 256 8.64 -26.24 -2.60
N VAL A 257 8.43 -26.15 -3.92
CA VAL A 257 8.70 -27.26 -4.84
C VAL A 257 10.20 -27.60 -4.86
N ILE A 258 11.08 -26.61 -4.98
CA ILE A 258 12.54 -26.81 -4.94
C ILE A 258 12.96 -27.43 -3.60
N GLY A 259 12.41 -26.95 -2.49
CA GLY A 259 12.71 -27.47 -1.16
C GLY A 259 12.27 -28.93 -0.96
N ALA A 260 11.11 -29.29 -1.51
CA ALA A 260 10.54 -30.64 -1.40
C ALA A 260 11.20 -31.65 -2.35
N VAL A 261 11.57 -31.22 -3.57
CA VAL A 261 12.09 -32.12 -4.62
C VAL A 261 13.62 -32.21 -4.60
N LEU A 262 14.33 -31.11 -4.32
CA LEU A 262 15.79 -31.04 -4.41
C LEU A 262 16.44 -30.99 -3.02
N SER A 263 16.35 -29.86 -2.33
CA SER A 263 16.84 -29.67 -0.96
C SER A 263 16.59 -28.24 -0.48
N VAL A 264 16.63 -28.03 0.84
CA VAL A 264 16.61 -26.69 1.45
C VAL A 264 17.83 -25.85 1.00
N THR A 265 18.98 -26.47 0.76
CA THR A 265 20.18 -25.79 0.25
C THR A 265 19.95 -25.24 -1.16
N ALA A 266 19.31 -26.01 -2.04
CA ALA A 266 18.95 -25.55 -3.39
C ALA A 266 18.00 -24.35 -3.35
N VAL A 267 17.08 -24.30 -2.37
CA VAL A 267 16.21 -23.13 -2.16
C VAL A 267 17.02 -21.88 -1.85
N ALA A 268 18.10 -21.97 -1.06
CA ALA A 268 18.95 -20.82 -0.75
C ALA A 268 19.66 -20.26 -2.00
N PHE A 269 20.21 -21.16 -2.84
CA PHE A 269 20.83 -20.78 -4.12
C PHE A 269 19.84 -20.18 -5.12
N TYR A 270 18.57 -20.58 -5.07
CA TYR A 270 17.52 -20.01 -5.92
C TYR A 270 16.97 -18.68 -5.38
N THR A 271 16.65 -18.63 -4.09
CA THR A 271 15.94 -17.49 -3.47
C THR A 271 16.80 -16.23 -3.44
N THR A 272 18.10 -16.37 -3.23
CA THR A 272 19.03 -15.23 -3.15
C THR A 272 19.05 -14.37 -4.43
N PRO A 273 19.33 -14.93 -5.63
CA PRO A 273 19.25 -14.16 -6.87
C PRO A 273 17.81 -13.79 -7.24
N PHE A 274 16.82 -14.64 -6.95
CA PHE A 274 15.42 -14.34 -7.18
C PHE A 274 14.99 -13.05 -6.49
N GLU A 275 15.33 -12.85 -5.21
CA GLU A 275 14.95 -11.65 -4.46
C GLU A 275 15.55 -10.37 -5.07
N VAL A 276 16.75 -10.44 -5.65
CA VAL A 276 17.38 -9.31 -6.35
C VAL A 276 16.58 -8.95 -7.60
N VAL A 277 16.27 -9.95 -8.44
CA VAL A 277 15.49 -9.77 -9.67
C VAL A 277 14.07 -9.31 -9.36
N PHE A 278 13.43 -9.88 -8.34
CA PHE A 278 12.06 -9.58 -7.97
C PHE A 278 11.90 -8.12 -7.49
N ARG A 279 12.91 -7.55 -6.82
CA ARG A 279 12.93 -6.14 -6.42
C ARG A 279 12.91 -5.17 -7.62
N LEU A 280 13.36 -5.59 -8.80
CA LEU A 280 13.28 -4.77 -10.01
C LEU A 280 11.83 -4.48 -10.44
N LEU A 281 10.85 -5.28 -9.99
CA LEU A 281 9.43 -5.05 -10.26
C LEU A 281 8.90 -3.74 -9.64
N VAL A 282 9.68 -3.07 -8.78
CA VAL A 282 9.36 -1.72 -8.30
C VAL A 282 9.18 -0.71 -9.45
N ILE A 283 9.93 -0.87 -10.55
CA ILE A 283 9.86 0.00 -11.72
C ILE A 283 8.52 -0.17 -12.46
N PRO A 284 8.15 -1.37 -12.96
CA PRO A 284 6.87 -1.56 -13.65
C PRO A 284 5.67 -1.29 -12.74
N THR A 285 5.74 -1.60 -11.44
CA THR A 285 4.64 -1.30 -10.51
C THR A 285 4.44 0.20 -10.31
N ALA A 286 5.52 1.00 -10.26
CA ALA A 286 5.42 2.46 -10.15
C ALA A 286 4.81 3.09 -11.41
N VAL A 287 5.17 2.59 -12.59
CA VAL A 287 4.62 3.02 -13.89
C VAL A 287 3.14 2.65 -14.00
N MET A 288 2.78 1.39 -13.70
CA MET A 288 1.39 0.91 -13.78
C MET A 288 0.45 1.60 -12.80
N ALA A 289 0.93 2.02 -11.62
CA ALA A 289 0.14 2.76 -10.65
C ALA A 289 -0.37 4.12 -11.19
N VAL A 290 0.33 4.71 -12.15
CA VAL A 290 -0.03 5.98 -12.79
C VAL A 290 -0.79 5.76 -14.09
N LEU A 291 -0.40 4.75 -14.88
CA LEU A 291 -1.03 4.45 -16.16
C LEU A 291 -2.44 3.86 -16.03
N LEU A 292 -2.70 3.00 -15.04
CA LEU A 292 -4.00 2.33 -14.88
C LEU A 292 -5.16 3.33 -14.68
N PRO A 293 -5.06 4.33 -13.79
CA PRO A 293 -6.09 5.36 -13.67
C PRO A 293 -6.25 6.19 -14.96
N ALA A 294 -5.15 6.57 -15.61
CA ALA A 294 -5.19 7.33 -16.85
C ALA A 294 -5.91 6.56 -17.98
N GLN A 295 -5.62 5.27 -18.13
CA GLN A 295 -6.30 4.40 -19.10
C GLN A 295 -7.77 4.15 -18.74
N SER A 296 -8.09 4.04 -17.45
CA SER A 296 -9.47 3.86 -17.01
C SER A 296 -10.32 5.10 -17.32
N THR A 297 -9.75 6.31 -17.19
CA THR A 297 -10.39 7.56 -17.58
C THR A 297 -10.62 7.64 -19.09
N THR A 298 -9.62 7.31 -19.92
CA THR A 298 -9.78 7.34 -21.39
C THR A 298 -10.73 6.26 -21.91
N LEU A 299 -10.80 5.10 -21.26
CA LEU A 299 -11.73 4.02 -21.62
C LEU A 299 -13.18 4.28 -21.18
N ALA A 300 -13.39 5.10 -20.14
CA ALA A 300 -14.72 5.44 -19.63
C ALA A 300 -15.43 6.56 -20.43
N ILE A 301 -14.69 7.40 -21.15
CA ILE A 301 -15.18 8.58 -21.91
C ILE A 301 -15.90 8.22 -23.24
N GLU A 302 -16.19 6.94 -23.50
CA GLU A 302 -17.11 6.43 -24.54
C GLU A 302 -16.59 6.29 -26.00
N LYS A 303 -17.18 5.29 -26.68
CA LYS A 303 -17.31 5.04 -28.15
C LYS A 303 -16.06 5.14 -29.05
N GLY A 304 -15.48 3.97 -29.33
CA GLY A 304 -15.04 3.58 -30.69
C GLY A 304 -13.74 4.17 -31.25
N GLU A 305 -13.48 5.48 -31.12
CA GLU A 305 -12.41 6.16 -31.85
C GLU A 305 -11.09 6.31 -31.07
N ASP A 306 -11.10 6.33 -29.73
CA ASP A 306 -9.91 6.61 -28.90
C ASP A 306 -9.16 5.36 -28.36
N ARG A 307 -9.47 4.16 -28.88
CA ARG A 307 -8.67 2.95 -28.58
C ARG A 307 -7.20 3.13 -28.97
N GLY A 308 -6.94 3.91 -30.02
CA GLY A 308 -5.59 4.22 -30.51
C GLY A 308 -4.74 4.97 -29.47
N TYR A 309 -5.29 6.03 -28.87
CA TYR A 309 -4.56 6.83 -27.87
C TYR A 309 -4.30 6.05 -26.57
N SER A 310 -5.29 5.27 -26.12
CA SER A 310 -5.11 4.40 -24.95
C SER A 310 -4.05 3.31 -25.20
N ALA A 311 -4.05 2.73 -26.40
CA ALA A 311 -3.02 1.77 -26.83
C ALA A 311 -1.64 2.42 -26.98
N GLU A 312 -1.57 3.66 -27.47
CA GLU A 312 -0.32 4.42 -27.58
C GLU A 312 0.26 4.76 -26.21
N LEU A 313 -0.59 5.16 -25.25
CA LEU A 313 -0.18 5.42 -23.87
C LEU A 313 0.33 4.15 -23.18
N PHE A 314 -0.36 3.02 -23.41
CA PHE A 314 0.09 1.70 -22.95
C PHE A 314 1.44 1.31 -23.57
N ASN A 315 1.60 1.45 -24.89
CA ASN A 315 2.85 1.13 -25.60
C ASN A 315 4.02 2.02 -25.17
N LYS A 316 3.78 3.31 -24.92
CA LYS A 316 4.78 4.22 -24.35
C LYS A 316 5.17 3.80 -22.95
N GLY A 317 4.19 3.47 -22.10
CA GLY A 317 4.42 2.90 -20.78
C GLY A 317 5.29 1.64 -20.82
N LEU A 318 4.95 0.73 -21.72
CA LEU A 318 5.70 -0.51 -21.95
C LEU A 318 7.13 -0.25 -22.43
N SER A 319 7.31 0.71 -23.34
CA SER A 319 8.63 1.07 -23.87
C SER A 319 9.53 1.67 -22.79
N TYR A 320 9.00 2.52 -21.90
CA TYR A 320 9.76 3.04 -20.77
C TYR A 320 10.16 1.93 -19.79
N ILE A 321 9.22 1.04 -19.44
CA ILE A 321 9.52 -0.12 -18.60
C ILE A 321 10.63 -0.97 -19.22
N TYR A 322 10.58 -1.19 -20.54
CA TYR A 322 11.58 -1.96 -21.26
C TYR A 322 12.96 -1.27 -21.28
N MET A 323 13.00 0.03 -21.57
CA MET A 323 14.23 0.83 -21.58
C MET A 323 14.91 0.87 -20.19
N ASP A 324 14.12 0.92 -19.11
CA ASP A 324 14.66 0.95 -17.75
C ASP A 324 15.12 -0.45 -17.27
N LEU A 325 14.34 -1.50 -17.57
CA LEU A 325 14.63 -2.86 -17.08
C LEU A 325 15.70 -3.59 -17.91
N LEU A 326 15.73 -3.43 -19.23
CA LEU A 326 16.66 -4.15 -20.10
C LEU A 326 18.14 -3.99 -19.70
N PRO A 327 18.67 -2.77 -19.47
CA PRO A 327 20.07 -2.61 -19.06
C PRO A 327 20.33 -3.23 -17.70
N LEU A 328 19.40 -3.13 -16.75
CA LEU A 328 19.54 -3.75 -15.42
C LEU A 328 19.58 -5.28 -15.51
N LEU A 329 18.69 -5.87 -16.31
CA LEU A 329 18.66 -7.32 -16.54
C LEU A 329 19.90 -7.82 -17.27
N LEU A 330 20.41 -7.07 -18.27
CA LEU A 330 21.66 -7.39 -18.96
C LEU A 330 22.85 -7.36 -17.99
N VAL A 331 22.96 -6.33 -17.15
CA VAL A 331 24.00 -6.25 -16.12
C VAL A 331 23.91 -7.46 -15.18
N ILE A 332 22.72 -7.75 -14.64
CA ILE A 332 22.54 -8.91 -13.76
C ILE A 332 22.94 -10.21 -14.48
N SER A 333 22.57 -10.39 -15.74
CA SER A 333 22.85 -11.62 -16.50
C SER A 333 24.33 -11.78 -16.85
N VAL A 334 25.07 -10.67 -17.01
CA VAL A 334 26.51 -10.68 -17.28
C VAL A 334 27.33 -10.94 -16.02
N PHE A 335 26.84 -10.50 -14.86
CA PHE A 335 27.51 -10.62 -13.57
C PHE A 335 26.97 -11.74 -12.65
N SER A 336 25.98 -12.52 -13.13
CA SER A 336 25.45 -13.73 -12.47
C SER A 336 26.18 -14.99 -12.90
#